data_AF-A0A840UWM2-F1
#
_entry.id   AF-A0A840UWM2-F1
#
_cell.length_a   1.000
_cell.length_b   1.000
_cell.length_c   1.000
_cell.angle_alpha   90.00
_cell.angle_beta   90.00
_cell.angle_gamma   90.00
#
_symmetry.space_group_name_H-M   'P 1'
#
loop_
_entity.id
_entity.type
_entity.pdbx_description
1 polymer ?
#
loop_
_entity_poly.entity_id
_entity_poly.type
_entity_poly.pdbx_seq_one_letter_code
_entity_poly.pdbx_strand_id
1 'polypeptide(L)' 'MNPQHPKGRANSIDSRIGGKAERDLIRTIQEMQGEEPCFQTGRQSCDRIDCGWRRECMADVEPRTGLR' A
#
# COMPACT_ATOMS: atom_id res chain seq x y z
N MET A 1 -31.76 -33.99 14.59
CA MET A 1 -31.47 -32.96 13.55
C MET A 1 -30.93 -31.73 14.27
N ASN A 2 -29.68 -31.35 14.00
CA ASN A 2 -29.03 -30.14 14.53
C ASN A 2 -27.96 -29.71 13.52
N PRO A 3 -27.67 -28.42 13.36
CA PRO A 3 -27.57 -27.78 12.05
C PRO A 3 -26.13 -27.78 11.57
N GLN A 4 -25.98 -27.82 10.25
CA GLN A 4 -24.71 -27.59 9.56
C GLN A 4 -24.26 -26.16 9.86
N HIS A 5 -23.17 -26.01 10.60
CA HIS A 5 -22.42 -24.75 10.65
C HIS A 5 -21.44 -24.76 9.47
N PRO A 6 -21.55 -23.85 8.49
CA PRO A 6 -20.58 -23.78 7.41
C PRO A 6 -19.19 -23.49 7.99
N LYS A 7 -18.20 -24.28 7.56
CA LYS A 7 -16.78 -24.05 7.85
C LYS A 7 -16.45 -22.64 7.37
N GLY A 8 -16.09 -21.77 8.32
CA GLY A 8 -15.79 -20.37 8.04
C GLY A 8 -14.74 -20.25 6.95
N ARG A 9 -15.01 -19.44 5.92
CA ARG A 9 -13.95 -18.83 5.12
C ARG A 9 -13.43 -17.66 5.93
N ALA A 10 -12.53 -17.96 6.86
CA ALA A 10 -11.60 -16.96 7.36
C ALA A 10 -10.61 -16.71 6.22
N ASN A 11 -10.86 -15.69 5.40
CA ASN A 11 -9.81 -15.10 4.58
C ASN A 11 -8.87 -14.39 5.57
N SER A 12 -7.93 -15.15 6.13
CA SER A 12 -6.81 -14.58 6.87
C SER A 12 -6.00 -13.80 5.85
N ILE A 13 -6.27 -12.50 5.72
CA ILE A 13 -5.31 -11.59 5.09
C ILE A 13 -4.22 -11.44 6.15
N ASP A 14 -3.27 -12.36 6.11
CA ASP A 14 -2.12 -12.35 6.98
C ASP A 14 -1.49 -10.96 6.86
N SER A 15 -1.26 -10.26 7.96
CA SER A 15 -0.72 -8.89 7.97
C SER A 15 0.70 -8.77 7.35
N ARG A 16 1.27 -9.88 6.85
CA ARG A 16 2.46 -9.94 5.99
C ARG A 16 2.14 -9.67 4.50
N ILE A 17 0.90 -9.85 4.08
CA ILE A 17 0.34 -9.45 2.78
C ILE A 17 0.09 -7.94 2.74
N GLY A 18 -0.11 -7.30 3.91
CA GLY A 18 -0.54 -5.92 4.06
C GLY A 18 0.25 -4.91 3.24
N GLY A 19 1.59 -4.92 3.33
CA GLY A 19 2.42 -3.95 2.60
C GLY A 19 2.54 -4.17 1.09
N LYS A 20 2.38 -5.41 0.59
CA LYS A 20 2.36 -5.65 -0.87
C LYS A 20 0.99 -5.32 -1.45
N ALA A 21 -0.07 -5.76 -0.78
CA ALA A 21 -1.44 -5.50 -1.22
C ALA A 21 -1.80 -4.00 -1.13
N GLU A 22 -1.32 -3.29 -0.11
CA GLU A 22 -1.49 -1.84 0.01
C GLU A 22 -0.80 -1.10 -1.15
N ARG A 23 0.46 -1.47 -1.45
CA ARG A 23 1.18 -0.88 -2.59
C ARG A 23 0.46 -1.12 -3.91
N ASP A 24 0.05 -2.36 -4.16
CA ASP A 24 -0.66 -2.71 -5.39
C ASP A 24 -2.00 -1.96 -5.47
N LEU A 25 -2.75 -1.84 -4.37
CA LEU A 25 -4.02 -1.11 -4.33
C LEU A 25 -3.84 0.39 -4.64
N ILE A 26 -2.86 1.05 -4.01
CA ILE A 26 -2.60 2.47 -4.23
C ILE A 26 -2.16 2.71 -5.68
N ARG A 27 -1.32 1.82 -6.23
CA ARG A 27 -0.91 1.90 -7.65
C ARG A 27 -2.10 1.75 -8.59
N THR A 28 -3.01 0.80 -8.33
CA THR A 28 -4.25 0.69 -9.11
C THR A 28 -5.10 1.96 -9.03
N ILE A 29 -5.20 2.59 -7.84
CA ILE A 29 -5.91 3.87 -7.69
C ILE A 29 -5.23 4.99 -8.52
N GLN A 30 -3.90 5.01 -8.61
CA GLN A 30 -3.16 5.95 -9.45
C GLN A 30 -3.46 5.71 -10.94
N GLU A 31 -3.41 4.46 -11.41
CA GLU A 31 -3.73 4.10 -12.80
C GLU A 31 -5.17 4.48 -13.16
N MET A 32 -6.13 4.22 -12.26
CA MET A 32 -7.55 4.58 -12.45
C MET A 32 -7.77 6.09 -12.53
N GLN A 33 -6.91 6.89 -11.90
CA GLN A 33 -6.91 8.35 -12.00
C GLN A 33 -6.16 8.85 -13.25
N GLY A 34 -5.60 7.96 -14.07
CA GLY A 34 -4.76 8.32 -15.22
C GLY A 34 -3.38 8.80 -14.82
N GLU A 35 -2.93 8.49 -13.61
CA GLU A 35 -1.60 8.83 -13.09
C GLU A 35 -0.62 7.68 -13.28
N GLU A 36 0.67 8.00 -13.21
CA GLU A 36 1.71 6.97 -13.13
C GLU A 36 1.68 6.31 -11.73
N PRO A 37 1.65 4.96 -11.66
CA PRO A 37 1.67 4.22 -10.40
C PRO A 37 3.03 4.29 -9.67
N CYS A 38 3.36 5.45 -9.13
CA CYS A 38 4.66 5.75 -8.52
C CYS A 38 4.75 5.46 -7.02
N PHE A 39 3.71 4.90 -6.39
CA PHE A 39 3.71 4.66 -4.95
C PHE A 39 4.80 3.66 -4.49
N GLN A 40 5.65 4.10 -3.55
CA GLN A 40 6.78 3.35 -2.99
C GLN A 40 7.63 2.63 -4.07
N THR A 41 7.90 3.31 -5.19
CA THR A 41 8.83 2.82 -6.23
C THR A 41 10.25 3.36 -6.05
N GLY A 42 10.51 4.16 -5.00
CA GLY A 42 11.80 4.81 -4.76
C GLY A 42 12.02 6.07 -5.60
N ARG A 43 10.93 6.73 -6.03
CA ARG A 43 11.00 7.92 -6.88
C ARG A 43 11.42 9.15 -6.06
N GLN A 44 12.41 9.89 -6.55
CA GLN A 44 12.96 11.06 -5.86
C GLN A 44 12.18 12.35 -6.12
N SER A 45 11.28 12.34 -7.11
CA SER A 45 10.45 13.49 -7.47
C SER A 45 9.02 13.06 -7.76
N CYS A 46 8.08 13.92 -7.37
CA CYS A 46 6.67 13.83 -7.72
C CYS A 46 6.25 15.21 -8.25
N ASP A 47 5.79 15.28 -9.48
CA ASP A 47 5.43 16.56 -10.11
C ASP A 47 4.01 17.01 -9.73
N ARG A 48 3.25 16.15 -9.04
CA ARG A 48 1.89 16.42 -8.59
C ARG A 48 1.89 16.97 -7.17
N ILE A 49 1.49 18.24 -7.04
CA ILE A 49 1.39 18.94 -5.75
C ILE A 49 0.28 18.32 -4.88
N ASP A 50 -0.80 17.86 -5.53
CA ASP A 50 -2.00 17.31 -4.86
C ASP A 50 -1.91 15.79 -4.62
N CYS A 51 -0.74 15.18 -4.78
CA CYS A 51 -0.59 13.74 -4.57
C CYS A 51 -0.70 13.40 -3.08
N GLY A 52 -1.75 12.67 -2.70
CA GLY A 52 -2.00 12.24 -1.32
C GLY A 52 -0.90 11.35 -0.73
N TRP A 53 -0.13 10.67 -1.58
CA TRP A 53 0.95 9.76 -1.16
C TRP A 53 2.36 10.31 -1.40
N ARG A 54 2.49 11.61 -1.74
CA ARG A 54 3.78 12.25 -2.05
C ARG A 54 4.85 11.96 -0.99
N ARG A 55 4.49 12.05 0.29
CA ARG A 55 5.41 11.79 1.42
C ARG A 55 5.92 10.36 1.45
N GLU A 56 5.02 9.40 1.28
CA GLU A 56 5.35 7.96 1.26
C GLU A 56 6.22 7.60 0.06
N CYS A 57 5.95 8.19 -1.12
CA CYS A 57 6.79 8.01 -2.30
C CYS A 57 8.23 8.50 -2.09
N MET A 58 8.42 9.53 -1.26
CA MET A 58 9.71 10.17 -0.99
C MET A 58 10.35 9.73 0.34
N ALA A 59 9.70 8.84 1.11
CA ALA A 59 10.11 8.46 2.45
C ALA A 59 11.40 7.60 2.49
N ASP A 60 11.87 7.10 1.34
CA ASP A 60 13.12 6.34 1.22
C ASP A 60 14.40 7.21 1.23
N VAL A 61 14.28 8.54 1.33
CA VAL A 61 15.44 9.45 1.32
C VAL A 61 15.96 9.78 2.74
N GLU A 62 15.20 9.49 3.80
CA GLU A 62 15.68 9.71 5.17
C GLU A 62 16.46 8.50 5.70
N PRO A 63 17.76 8.63 6.03
CA PRO A 63 18.46 7.58 6.75
C PRO A 63 17.78 7.42 8.11
N ARG A 64 17.35 6.19 8.41
CA ARG A 64 16.80 5.78 9.72
C ARG A 64 17.87 5.95 10.80
N THR A 65 18.23 7.17 11.17
CA THR A 65 19.06 7.50 12.32
C THR A 65 18.17 7.62 13.55
N GLY A 66 17.54 6.50 13.90
CA GLY A 66 16.83 6.33 15.16
C GLY A 66 17.72 5.65 16.18
N LEU A 67 18.87 6.26 16.49
CA LEU A 67 19.59 6.00 17.73
C LEU A 67 18.88 6.77 18.85
N ARG A 68 18.16 6.08 19.72
CA ARG A 68 18.05 6.44 21.13
C ARG A 68 17.54 5.30 21.99
#